data_AF-A0A955JSC3-F1
#
_entry.id   AF-A0A955JSC3-F1
#
_cell.length_a   1.000
_cell.length_b   1.000
_cell.length_c   1.000
_cell.angle_alpha   90.00
_cell.angle_beta   90.00
_cell.angle_gamma   90.00
#
_symmetry.space_group_name_H-M   'P 1'
#
loop_
_entity.id
_entity.type
_entity.pdbx_description
1 polymer ?
#
loop_
_entity_poly.entity_id
_entity_poly.type
_entity_poly.pdbx_seq_one_letter_code
_entity_poly.pdbx_strand_id
1 'polypeptide(L)'
;MKSFWHQLPRPFFVLAPMEAVTDVVFRHVVAAAAPPDVWFTEFTNATGWAHAGDKAIGGRLIKTDDEQPIVAQLWGSDPESMTKLALHCAELGYDGIDINMGCPDQSAVKSGGGAGMIKNPENAAAIISAAKKSGLPVSVKTRLGYSKI
;
A
#
# COMPACT_ATOMS: atom_id res chain seq x y z
N MET A 1 19.96 -0.53 -4.26
CA MET A 1 19.35 -1.40 -3.24
C MET A 1 18.87 -2.68 -3.88
N LYS A 2 19.12 -3.84 -3.27
CA LYS A 2 18.52 -5.11 -3.72
C LYS A 2 17.09 -5.18 -3.15
N SER A 3 16.09 -4.98 -4.00
CA SER A 3 14.67 -5.16 -3.65
C SER A 3 14.33 -6.65 -3.49
N PHE A 4 13.49 -7.01 -2.51
CA PHE A 4 13.00 -8.39 -2.32
C PHE A 4 12.21 -8.90 -3.54
N TRP A 5 11.55 -8.00 -4.28
CA TRP A 5 10.84 -8.33 -5.52
C TRP A 5 11.69 -9.09 -6.55
N HIS A 6 13.02 -8.89 -6.56
CA HIS A 6 13.92 -9.57 -7.50
C HIS A 6 14.38 -10.95 -7.03
N GLN A 7 14.03 -11.37 -5.82
CA GLN A 7 14.44 -12.62 -5.18
C GLN A 7 13.30 -13.66 -5.15
N LEU A 8 12.08 -13.26 -5.51
CA LEU A 8 10.91 -14.12 -5.49
C LEU A 8 10.98 -15.21 -6.57
N PRO A 9 10.44 -16.42 -6.30
CA PRO A 9 10.28 -17.46 -7.31
C PRO A 9 9.36 -16.97 -8.44
N ARG A 10 9.49 -17.56 -9.64
CA ARG A 10 8.60 -17.22 -10.77
C ARG A 10 7.88 -18.47 -11.27
N PRO A 11 6.54 -18.46 -11.36
CA PRO A 11 5.63 -17.40 -10.92
C PRO A 11 5.64 -17.24 -9.38
N PHE A 12 5.28 -16.05 -8.90
CA PHE A 12 4.95 -15.82 -7.49
C PHE A 12 3.49 -15.37 -7.37
N PHE A 13 2.92 -15.58 -6.20
CA PHE A 13 1.56 -15.25 -5.84
C PHE A 13 1.53 -14.25 -4.69
N VAL A 14 0.55 -13.36 -4.73
CA VAL A 14 0.33 -12.35 -3.69
C VAL A 14 -1.13 -12.39 -3.26
N LEU A 15 -1.40 -12.20 -1.96
CA LEU A 15 -2.77 -11.96 -1.50
C LEU A 15 -3.13 -10.50 -1.79
N ALA A 16 -4.19 -10.27 -2.56
CA ALA A 16 -4.62 -8.93 -2.90
C ALA A 16 -5.08 -8.16 -1.63
N PRO A 17 -4.72 -6.88 -1.50
CA PRO A 17 -5.19 -6.05 -0.39
C PRO A 17 -6.69 -5.75 -0.55
N MET A 18 -7.46 -6.03 0.51
CA MET A 18 -8.90 -5.83 0.56
C MET A 18 -9.27 -5.19 1.90
N GLU A 19 -9.76 -3.96 1.81
CA GLU A 19 -10.21 -3.19 2.98
C GLU A 19 -11.28 -3.92 3.78
N ALA A 20 -11.14 -3.92 5.11
CA ALA A 20 -11.96 -4.63 6.08
C ALA A 20 -12.04 -6.16 5.86
N VAL A 21 -11.09 -6.73 5.11
CA VAL A 21 -11.02 -8.17 4.84
C VAL A 21 -9.62 -8.72 5.11
N THR A 22 -8.57 -8.18 4.51
CA THR A 22 -7.19 -8.66 4.69
C THR A 22 -6.51 -8.05 5.92
N ASP A 23 -7.23 -8.04 7.04
CA ASP A 23 -6.65 -7.70 8.34
C ASP A 23 -5.65 -8.79 8.79
N VAL A 24 -4.98 -8.55 9.90
CA VAL A 24 -3.98 -9.51 10.43
C VAL A 24 -4.60 -10.88 10.70
N VAL A 25 -5.84 -10.96 11.19
CA VAL A 25 -6.49 -12.23 11.52
C VAL A 25 -6.75 -13.03 10.25
N PHE A 26 -7.30 -12.41 9.22
CA PHE A 26 -7.56 -13.05 7.94
C PHE A 26 -6.28 -13.53 7.26
N ARG A 27 -5.21 -12.73 7.30
CA ARG A 27 -3.91 -13.15 6.75
C ARG A 27 -3.39 -14.41 7.44
N HIS A 28 -3.53 -14.54 8.76
CA HIS A 28 -3.18 -15.79 9.47
C HIS A 28 -4.07 -16.98 9.08
N VAL A 29 -5.37 -16.76 8.85
CA VAL A 29 -6.27 -17.82 8.34
C VAL A 29 -5.80 -18.33 6.98
N VAL A 30 -5.41 -17.42 6.08
CA VAL A 30 -4.85 -17.78 4.77
C VAL A 30 -3.50 -18.50 4.94
N ALA A 31 -2.64 -18.02 5.84
CA ALA A 31 -1.32 -18.60 6.09
C ALA A 31 -1.42 -20.06 6.58
N ALA A 32 -2.43 -20.37 7.41
CA ALA A 32 -2.68 -21.72 7.90
C ALA A 32 -3.14 -22.69 6.79
N ALA A 33 -3.73 -22.17 5.70
CA ALA A 33 -4.16 -22.98 4.56
C ALA A 33 -3.07 -23.11 3.49
N ALA A 34 -2.59 -21.97 2.97
CA ALA A 34 -1.49 -21.88 2.01
C ALA A 34 -1.02 -20.41 1.95
N PRO A 35 0.18 -20.07 2.44
CA PRO A 35 0.68 -18.70 2.39
C PRO A 35 1.02 -18.29 0.94
N PRO A 36 0.77 -17.02 0.54
CA PRO A 36 1.33 -16.45 -0.68
C PRO A 36 2.83 -16.18 -0.52
N ASP A 37 3.49 -15.83 -1.61
CA ASP A 37 4.90 -15.40 -1.58
C ASP A 37 5.07 -13.99 -1.01
N VAL A 38 4.03 -13.14 -1.08
CA VAL A 38 4.03 -11.77 -0.54
C VAL A 38 2.66 -11.39 0.02
N TRP A 39 2.66 -10.77 1.19
CA TRP A 39 1.48 -10.24 1.86
C TRP A 39 1.30 -8.75 1.61
N PHE A 40 0.05 -8.30 1.65
CA PHE A 40 -0.29 -6.89 1.63
C PHE A 40 -1.25 -6.58 2.76
N THR A 41 -1.12 -5.39 3.34
CA THR A 41 -2.08 -4.87 4.32
C THR A 41 -3.36 -4.39 3.65
N GLU A 42 -4.37 -4.11 4.45
CA GLU A 42 -5.40 -3.13 4.09
C GLU A 42 -4.78 -1.75 3.77
N PHE A 43 -5.56 -0.80 3.26
CA PHE A 43 -4.97 0.43 2.70
C PHE A 43 -5.16 1.68 3.55
N THR A 44 -4.03 2.33 3.85
CA THR A 44 -3.98 3.45 4.78
C THR A 44 -3.93 4.81 4.07
N ASN A 45 -4.78 5.74 4.50
CA ASN A 45 -4.79 7.12 4.00
C ASN A 45 -3.61 7.91 4.59
N ALA A 46 -2.68 8.35 3.72
CA ALA A 46 -1.52 9.14 4.11
C ALA A 46 -1.87 10.46 4.80
N THR A 47 -2.81 11.23 4.23
CA THR A 47 -3.23 12.51 4.80
C THR A 47 -3.96 12.30 6.12
N GLY A 48 -4.85 11.30 6.21
CA GLY A 48 -5.56 10.97 7.44
C GLY A 48 -4.61 10.62 8.58
N TRP A 49 -3.61 9.77 8.31
CA TRP A 49 -2.59 9.43 9.29
C TRP A 49 -1.70 10.63 9.65
N ALA A 50 -1.31 11.47 8.69
CA ALA A 50 -0.49 12.65 8.98
C ALA A 50 -1.18 13.64 9.95
N HIS A 51 -2.51 13.67 10.00
CA HIS A 51 -3.27 14.54 10.91
C HIS A 51 -3.56 13.89 12.27
N ALA A 52 -3.88 12.60 12.31
CA ALA A 52 -4.42 11.94 13.50
C ALA A 52 -3.56 10.77 14.02
N GLY A 53 -2.42 10.50 13.39
CA GLY A 53 -1.49 9.43 13.74
C GLY A 53 -2.14 8.05 13.73
N ASP A 54 -1.68 7.17 14.60
CA ASP A 54 -2.09 5.75 14.61
C ASP A 54 -3.57 5.54 14.99
N LYS A 55 -4.20 6.54 15.62
CA LYS A 55 -5.65 6.52 15.87
C LYS A 55 -6.46 6.56 14.57
N ALA A 56 -5.92 7.19 13.52
CA ALA A 56 -6.61 7.39 12.25
C ALA A 56 -6.74 6.11 11.42
N ILE A 57 -5.84 5.14 11.65
CA ILE A 57 -5.62 4.02 10.73
C ILE A 57 -6.29 2.74 11.21
N GLY A 58 -6.84 2.72 12.43
CA GLY A 58 -7.79 1.70 12.90
C GLY A 58 -7.30 0.26 12.77
N GLY A 59 -6.00 0.04 12.90
CA GLY A 59 -5.40 -1.29 12.82
C GLY A 59 -4.96 -1.76 11.42
N ARG A 60 -5.13 -0.95 10.36
CA ARG A 60 -4.77 -1.35 8.97
C ARG A 60 -3.28 -1.66 8.77
N LEU A 61 -2.41 -1.06 9.59
CA LEU A 61 -0.96 -1.33 9.59
C LEU A 61 -0.54 -2.31 10.70
N ILE A 62 -1.49 -3.03 11.32
CA ILE A 62 -1.14 -4.09 12.24
C ILE A 62 -0.64 -5.29 11.44
N LYS A 63 0.53 -5.79 11.85
CA LYS A 63 1.16 -7.01 11.35
C LYS A 63 1.84 -7.75 12.50
N THR A 64 2.12 -9.02 12.27
CA THR A 64 2.98 -9.84 13.12
C THR A 64 4.29 -10.16 12.39
N ASP A 65 5.25 -10.69 13.14
CA ASP A 65 6.61 -10.94 12.63
C ASP A 65 6.74 -12.27 11.87
N ASP A 66 5.64 -12.96 11.56
CA ASP A 66 5.59 -14.18 10.75
C ASP A 66 4.94 -13.95 9.37
N GLU A 67 4.68 -12.69 9.00
CA GLU A 67 4.02 -12.31 7.74
C GLU A 67 5.00 -11.82 6.65
N GLN A 68 6.30 -12.10 6.72
CA GLN A 68 7.25 -11.56 5.74
C GLN A 68 7.36 -12.38 4.45
N PRO A 69 7.53 -11.73 3.29
CA PRO A 69 7.53 -10.28 3.11
C PRO A 69 6.11 -9.69 3.13
N ILE A 70 5.93 -8.57 3.84
CA ILE A 70 4.66 -7.82 3.89
C ILE A 70 4.83 -6.38 3.43
N VAL A 71 3.89 -5.95 2.59
CA VAL A 71 3.89 -4.64 1.94
C VAL A 71 2.74 -3.80 2.49
N ALA A 72 3.06 -2.59 2.96
CA ALA A 72 2.05 -1.63 3.39
C ALA A 72 1.38 -0.99 2.16
N GLN A 73 0.07 -1.16 1.99
CA GLN A 73 -0.66 -0.42 0.96
C GLN A 73 -1.09 0.96 1.49
N LEU A 74 -0.69 2.01 0.77
CA LEU A 74 -0.96 3.40 1.09
C LEU A 74 -1.78 4.06 -0.01
N TRP A 75 -2.49 5.14 0.33
CA TRP A 75 -3.15 5.99 -0.66
C TRP A 75 -3.21 7.44 -0.20
N GLY A 76 -3.31 8.35 -1.15
CA GLY A 76 -3.38 9.79 -0.90
C GLY A 76 -2.87 10.60 -2.09
N SER A 77 -3.12 11.91 -2.07
CA SER A 77 -2.73 12.82 -3.14
C SER A 77 -1.69 13.86 -2.73
N ASP A 78 -1.30 13.90 -1.45
CA ASP A 78 -0.32 14.84 -0.90
C ASP A 78 1.07 14.18 -0.74
N PRO A 79 2.11 14.63 -1.48
CA PRO A 79 3.45 14.06 -1.40
C PRO A 79 4.11 14.18 -0.02
N GLU A 80 3.80 15.22 0.76
CA GLU A 80 4.39 15.40 2.08
C GLU A 80 3.85 14.33 3.05
N SER A 81 2.53 14.19 3.12
CA SER A 81 1.86 13.15 3.90
C SER A 81 2.32 11.75 3.48
N MET A 82 2.44 11.50 2.17
CA MET A 82 2.93 10.20 1.67
C MET A 82 4.37 9.91 2.13
N THR A 83 5.25 10.92 2.11
CA THR A 83 6.62 10.77 2.60
C THR A 83 6.64 10.37 4.07
N LYS A 84 5.87 11.07 4.91
CA LYS A 84 5.81 10.83 6.36
C LYS A 84 5.31 9.42 6.66
N LEU A 85 4.22 8.99 6.02
CA LEU A 85 3.66 7.67 6.27
C LEU A 85 4.56 6.55 5.73
N ALA A 86 5.19 6.73 4.56
CA ALA A 86 6.11 5.73 4.03
C ALA A 86 7.35 5.56 4.91
N LEU A 87 7.90 6.65 5.46
CA LEU A 87 8.98 6.60 6.45
C LEU A 87 8.55 5.86 7.71
N HIS A 88 7.36 6.16 8.22
CA HIS A 88 6.81 5.45 9.37
C HIS A 88 6.64 3.95 9.11
N CYS A 89 6.18 3.54 7.92
CA CYS A 89 6.13 2.12 7.56
C CYS A 89 7.53 1.46 7.55
N ALA A 90 8.57 2.19 7.16
CA ALA A 90 9.94 1.69 7.28
C ALA A 90 10.36 1.49 8.75
N GLU A 91 9.98 2.41 9.65
CA GLU A 91 10.20 2.27 11.10
C GLU A 91 9.46 1.06 11.69
N LEU A 92 8.25 0.77 11.20
CA LEU A 92 7.46 -0.41 11.57
C LEU A 92 7.99 -1.73 10.97
N GLY A 93 9.04 -1.67 10.15
CA GLY A 93 9.68 -2.85 9.57
C GLY A 93 8.86 -3.51 8.46
N TYR A 94 8.16 -2.73 7.63
CA TYR A 94 7.59 -3.22 6.37
C TYR A 94 8.68 -3.48 5.33
N ASP A 95 8.46 -4.48 4.47
CA ASP A 95 9.40 -4.86 3.42
C ASP A 95 9.25 -4.00 2.15
N GLY A 96 8.11 -3.33 1.99
CA GLY A 96 7.80 -2.51 0.83
C GLY A 96 6.61 -1.58 1.05
N ILE A 97 6.46 -0.63 0.12
CA ILE A 97 5.28 0.23 -0.01
C ILE A 97 4.55 -0.08 -1.30
N ASP A 98 3.23 -0.21 -1.24
CA ASP A 98 2.37 -0.21 -2.42
C ASP A 98 1.47 1.01 -2.43
N ILE A 99 1.29 1.64 -3.59
CA ILE A 99 0.41 2.79 -3.73
C ILE A 99 -0.86 2.36 -4.45
N ASN A 100 -2.01 2.51 -3.78
CA ASN A 100 -3.30 2.29 -4.40
C ASN A 100 -3.67 3.46 -5.33
N MET A 101 -3.59 3.19 -6.63
CA MET A 101 -3.99 4.09 -7.71
C MET A 101 -5.19 3.54 -8.50
N GLY A 102 -5.95 2.61 -7.91
CA GLY A 102 -7.00 1.86 -8.62
C GLY A 102 -8.37 1.81 -7.95
N CYS A 103 -8.50 2.23 -6.69
CA CYS A 103 -9.79 2.20 -5.98
C CYS A 103 -10.79 3.19 -6.62
N PRO A 104 -11.97 2.73 -7.08
CA PRO A 104 -12.98 3.60 -7.68
C PRO A 104 -13.89 4.25 -6.63
N ASP A 105 -13.67 3.99 -5.34
CA ASP A 105 -14.49 4.56 -4.27
C ASP A 105 -14.49 6.09 -4.34
N GLN A 106 -15.67 6.69 -4.19
CA GLN A 106 -15.86 8.12 -4.39
C GLN A 106 -15.10 8.96 -3.38
N SER A 107 -14.90 8.48 -2.15
CA SER A 107 -14.12 9.22 -1.15
C SER A 107 -12.65 9.31 -1.57
N ALA A 108 -12.07 8.19 -2.00
CA ALA A 108 -10.70 8.13 -2.49
C ALA A 108 -10.50 9.00 -3.74
N VAL A 109 -11.42 8.90 -4.71
CA VAL A 109 -11.36 9.67 -5.97
C VAL A 109 -11.50 11.17 -5.72
N LYS A 110 -12.44 11.60 -4.85
CA LYS A 110 -12.65 13.02 -4.53
C LYS A 110 -11.45 13.63 -3.80
N SER A 111 -10.75 12.85 -2.98
CA SER A 111 -9.49 13.25 -2.36
C SER A 111 -8.28 13.17 -3.30
N GLY A 112 -8.48 12.95 -4.61
CA GLY A 112 -7.40 12.86 -5.59
C GLY A 112 -6.55 11.58 -5.52
N GLY A 113 -6.96 10.61 -4.69
CA GLY A 113 -6.34 9.29 -4.57
C GLY A 113 -7.07 8.22 -5.37
N GLY A 114 -6.70 6.95 -5.16
CA GLY A 114 -7.29 5.80 -5.85
C GLY A 114 -7.24 5.96 -7.37
N ALA A 115 -8.31 5.57 -8.07
CA ALA A 115 -8.41 5.70 -9.52
C ALA A 115 -8.36 7.16 -10.01
N GLY A 116 -8.56 8.16 -9.13
CA GLY A 116 -8.40 9.57 -9.46
C GLY A 116 -6.99 9.89 -9.97
N MET A 117 -5.97 9.17 -9.49
CA MET A 117 -4.57 9.30 -9.91
C MET A 117 -4.35 8.99 -11.39
N ILE A 118 -5.17 8.12 -12.00
CA ILE A 118 -5.05 7.77 -13.42
C ILE A 118 -5.21 9.01 -14.31
N LYS A 119 -6.00 9.99 -13.87
CA LYS A 119 -6.22 11.26 -14.60
C LYS A 119 -5.13 12.30 -14.35
N ASN A 120 -4.22 12.06 -13.39
CA ASN A 120 -3.20 13.03 -12.97
C ASN A 120 -1.82 12.35 -12.86
N PRO A 121 -1.17 12.03 -13.99
CA PRO A 121 0.10 11.32 -14.00
C PRO A 121 1.24 12.11 -13.34
N GLU A 122 1.21 13.45 -13.38
CA GLU A 122 2.19 14.29 -12.71
C GLU A 122 2.13 14.11 -11.19
N ASN A 123 0.93 14.15 -10.62
CA ASN A 123 0.76 13.91 -9.18
C ASN A 123 1.07 12.45 -8.82
N ALA A 124 0.71 11.48 -9.68
CA ALA A 124 1.07 10.08 -9.46
C ALA A 124 2.60 9.91 -9.37
N ALA A 125 3.36 10.55 -10.26
CA ALA A 125 4.82 10.55 -10.21
C ALA A 125 5.37 11.22 -8.95
N ALA A 126 4.76 12.32 -8.50
CA ALA A 126 5.12 13.00 -7.26
C ALA A 126 4.90 12.10 -6.02
N ILE A 127 3.78 11.37 -5.97
CA ILE A 127 3.46 10.42 -4.90
C ILE A 127 4.41 9.22 -4.89
N ILE A 128 4.72 8.64 -6.06
CA ILE A 128 5.70 7.56 -6.17
C ILE A 128 7.08 8.04 -5.68
N SER A 129 7.49 9.24 -6.09
CA SER A 129 8.76 9.84 -5.67
C SER A 129 8.81 10.11 -4.16
N ALA A 130 7.68 10.55 -3.58
CA ALA A 130 7.53 10.73 -2.13
C ALA A 130 7.67 9.41 -1.37
N ALA A 131 6.96 8.36 -1.78
CA ALA A 131 7.03 7.05 -1.13
C ALA A 131 8.44 6.45 -1.16
N LYS A 132 9.18 6.64 -2.28
CA LYS A 132 10.57 6.17 -2.43
C LYS A 132 11.54 6.78 -1.41
N LYS A 133 11.22 7.93 -0.80
CA LYS A 133 12.07 8.55 0.23
C LYS A 133 12.20 7.68 1.50
N SER A 134 11.29 6.73 1.71
CA SER A 134 11.40 5.73 2.79
C SER A 134 12.61 4.79 2.66
N GLY A 135 13.19 4.67 1.46
CA GLY A 135 14.21 3.68 1.16
C GLY A 135 13.66 2.27 0.91
N LEU A 136 12.36 2.04 1.09
CA LEU A 136 11.71 0.78 0.76
C LEU A 136 11.43 0.66 -0.75
N PRO A 137 11.39 -0.57 -1.31
CA PRO A 137 10.90 -0.76 -2.66
C PRO A 137 9.43 -0.33 -2.77
N VAL A 138 9.09 0.35 -3.87
CA VAL A 138 7.75 0.90 -4.11
C VAL A 138 7.09 0.20 -5.30
N SER A 139 5.89 -0.32 -5.11
CA SER A 139 4.98 -0.82 -6.15
C SER A 139 3.74 0.07 -6.29
N VAL A 140 2.99 -0.16 -7.37
CA VAL A 140 1.71 0.53 -7.63
C VAL A 140 0.67 -0.50 -8.03
N LYS A 141 -0.47 -0.50 -7.33
CA LYS A 141 -1.66 -1.24 -7.73
C LYS A 141 -2.64 -0.30 -8.42
N THR A 142 -2.87 -0.51 -9.71
CA THR A 142 -3.70 0.37 -10.55
C THR A 142 -4.72 -0.41 -11.39
N ARG A 143 -5.56 0.31 -12.14
CA ARG A 143 -6.47 -0.21 -13.19
C ARG A 143 -5.93 0.17 -14.58
N LEU A 144 -6.50 -0.43 -15.62
CA LEU A 144 -6.15 -0.13 -17.02
C LEU A 144 -6.47 1.31 -17.43
N GLY A 145 -7.54 1.89 -16.88
CA GLY A 145 -8.00 3.23 -17.23
C GLY A 145 -9.06 3.74 -16.26
N TYR A 146 -9.45 5.00 -16.40
CA TYR A 146 -10.45 5.64 -15.54
C TYR A 146 -11.88 5.39 -16.02
N SER A 147 -12.21 5.81 -17.25
CA SER A 147 -13.56 5.69 -17.84
C SER A 147 -13.58 5.01 -19.22
N LYS A 148 -12.41 4.85 -19.86
CA LYS A 148 -12.19 4.15 -21.14
C LYS A 148 -10.81 3.47 -21.07
N ILE A 149 -10.63 2.41 -21.85
CA ILE A 149 -9.37 1.66 -22.01
C ILE A 149 -8.80 1.97 -23.39
#